data_AF-A0A7J7NG61-F1
#
_entry.id   AF-A0A7J7NG61-F1
#
_cell.length_a   1.000
_cell.length_b   1.000
_cell.length_c   1.000
_cell.angle_alpha   90.00
_cell.angle_beta   90.00
_cell.angle_gamma   90.00
#
_symmetry.space_group_name_H-M   'P 1'
#
loop_
_entity.id
_entity.type
_entity.pdbx_description
1 polymer ?
#
loop_
_entity_poly.entity_id
_entity_poly.type
_entity_poly.pdbx_seq_one_letter_code
_entity_poly.pdbx_strand_id
1 'polypeptide(L)'
;MQAGCTIKTGHQVQYVVRNLDEDGVSQTLRRRWRVYFNDIDYISTDFVVLSAGVFGTAEILFQSQKRGLRVIERLGFDFGCNGNNVAYLAGSSAPLNAYGLERNQFSKVPFQDRPGPSISSSYTSSLRFTIQVSSSDLSGDMLMF
;
A
#
# COMPACT_ATOMS: atom_id res chain seq x y z
N MET A 1 18.02 -14.85 -30.70
CA MET A 1 18.03 -13.59 -29.92
C MET A 1 17.41 -13.88 -28.56
N GLN A 2 18.19 -13.80 -27.49
CA GLN A 2 17.71 -14.01 -26.13
C GLN A 2 17.07 -12.70 -25.65
N ALA A 3 15.78 -12.71 -25.30
CA ALA A 3 15.10 -11.50 -24.84
C ALA A 3 15.77 -11.00 -23.55
N GLY A 4 16.42 -9.84 -23.62
CA GLY A 4 17.22 -9.24 -22.56
C GLY A 4 16.38 -8.66 -21.42
N CYS A 5 15.76 -9.54 -20.62
CA CYS A 5 15.05 -9.16 -19.40
C CYS A 5 15.93 -9.45 -18.19
N THR A 6 16.15 -8.44 -17.34
CA THR A 6 16.86 -8.60 -16.06
C THR A 6 15.86 -8.44 -14.92
N ILE A 7 15.77 -9.46 -14.06
CA ILE A 7 14.93 -9.43 -12.86
C ILE A 7 15.85 -9.24 -11.65
N LYS A 8 15.57 -8.22 -10.84
CA LYS A 8 16.24 -7.98 -9.56
C LYS A 8 15.24 -8.17 -8.42
N THR A 9 15.48 -9.13 -7.55
CA THR A 9 14.68 -9.38 -6.34
C THR A 9 15.41 -8.87 -5.10
N GLY A 10 14.72 -8.75 -3.96
CA GLY A 10 15.33 -8.27 -2.71
C GLY A 10 15.68 -6.78 -2.71
N HIS A 11 15.19 -6.02 -3.68
CA HIS A 11 15.39 -4.57 -3.79
C HIS A 11 14.05 -3.86 -3.68
N GLN A 12 13.91 -2.95 -2.73
CA GLN A 12 12.74 -2.07 -2.62
C GLN A 12 13.04 -0.77 -3.38
N VAL A 13 12.17 -0.39 -4.31
CA VAL A 13 12.24 0.94 -4.93
C VAL A 13 11.70 1.95 -3.94
N GLN A 14 12.48 2.99 -3.62
CA GLN A 14 12.06 4.03 -2.69
C GLN A 14 11.42 5.23 -3.39
N TYR A 15 12.00 5.67 -4.52
CA TYR A 15 11.53 6.82 -5.27
C TYR A 15 12.13 6.86 -6.67
N VAL A 16 11.56 7.72 -7.52
CA VAL A 16 12.03 7.97 -8.88
C VAL A 16 12.25 9.45 -9.10
N VAL A 17 13.32 9.80 -9.80
CA VAL A 17 13.66 11.18 -10.13
C VAL A 17 13.86 11.29 -11.63
N ARG A 18 13.29 12.36 -12.21
CA ARG A 18 13.57 12.72 -13.59
C ARG A 18 14.95 13.38 -13.64
N ASN A 19 15.83 12.89 -14.50
CA ASN A 19 17.09 13.56 -14.78
C ASN A 19 16.76 14.85 -15.54
N LEU A 20 16.74 15.99 -14.84
CA LEU A 20 16.69 17.32 -15.41
C LEU A 20 18.15 17.78 -15.46
N ASP A 21 18.77 17.74 -16.62
CA ASP A 21 20.13 18.26 -16.74
C ASP A 21 20.06 19.79 -16.53
N GLU A 22 20.79 20.29 -15.54
CA GLU A 22 21.28 21.67 -15.54
C GLU A 22 22.41 21.75 -16.57
N ASP A 23 22.24 22.70 -17.48
CA ASP A 23 23.14 23.21 -18.52
C ASP A 23 24.49 22.52 -18.77
N GLY A 24 24.64 22.09 -20.03
CA GLY A 24 25.91 22.21 -20.76
C GLY A 24 27.04 21.30 -20.30
N VAL A 25 27.14 20.11 -20.89
CA VAL A 25 28.35 19.50 -21.46
C VAL A 25 28.07 18.01 -21.69
N SER A 26 28.03 17.61 -22.96
CA SER A 26 27.93 16.24 -23.48
C SER A 26 26.50 15.65 -23.63
N GLN A 27 25.95 15.82 -24.84
CA GLN A 27 24.68 15.26 -25.36
C GLN A 27 24.72 13.72 -25.57
N THR A 28 25.41 12.97 -24.73
CA THR A 28 25.50 11.51 -24.85
C THR A 28 24.33 10.84 -24.15
N LEU A 29 23.18 10.71 -24.84
CA LEU A 29 22.08 9.75 -24.58
C LEU A 29 21.87 9.36 -23.10
N ARG A 30 21.76 10.34 -22.19
CA ARG A 30 21.57 10.05 -20.77
C ARG A 30 20.11 9.70 -20.52
N ARG A 31 19.90 8.45 -20.10
CA ARG A 31 18.60 7.88 -19.75
C ARG A 31 17.83 8.81 -18.81
N ARG A 32 16.56 9.06 -19.15
CA ARG A 32 15.73 10.15 -18.61
C ARG A 32 15.36 10.03 -17.13
N TRP A 33 15.39 8.83 -16.57
CA TRP A 33 14.92 8.54 -15.21
C TRP A 33 15.98 7.81 -14.40
N ARG A 34 15.99 8.11 -13.10
CA ARG A 34 16.72 7.35 -12.09
C ARG A 34 15.73 6.71 -11.12
N VAL A 35 15.84 5.41 -10.94
CA VAL A 35 15.03 4.63 -9.99
C VAL A 35 15.92 4.24 -8.83
N TYR A 36 15.65 4.81 -7.65
CA TYR A 36 16.49 4.67 -6.47
C TYR A 36 16.00 3.54 -5.57
N PHE A 37 16.93 2.73 -5.08
CA PHE A 37 16.70 1.71 -4.06
C PHE A 37 17.04 2.21 -2.65
N ASN A 38 17.86 3.25 -2.57
CA ASN A 38 18.24 4.01 -1.39
C ASN A 38 18.82 5.37 -1.86
N ASP A 39 19.48 6.12 -0.99
CA ASP A 39 19.99 7.45 -1.33
C ASP A 39 21.15 7.47 -2.36
N ILE A 40 21.85 6.34 -2.55
CA ILE A 40 23.05 6.25 -3.40
C ILE A 40 22.89 5.28 -4.59
N ASP A 41 22.12 4.21 -4.42
CA ASP A 41 21.98 3.14 -5.40
C ASP A 41 20.76 3.37 -6.28
N TYR A 42 20.99 3.46 -7.59
CA TYR A 42 19.93 3.62 -8.57
C TYR A 42 20.23 2.92 -9.89
N ILE A 43 19.19 2.74 -10.70
CA ILE A 43 19.31 2.40 -12.12
C ILE A 43 18.82 3.56 -12.98
N SER A 44 19.49 3.79 -14.10
CA SER A 44 19.05 4.75 -15.11
C SER A 44 18.21 4.04 -16.18
N THR A 45 17.09 4.64 -16.59
CA THR A 45 16.16 4.11 -17.60
C THR A 45 15.51 5.24 -18.41
N ASP A 46 15.08 4.96 -19.64
CA ASP A 46 14.36 5.92 -20.48
C ASP A 46 12.89 6.06 -20.08
N PHE A 47 12.32 4.98 -19.54
CA PHE A 47 10.93 4.89 -19.09
C PHE A 47 10.83 4.12 -17.78
N VAL A 48 9.86 4.51 -16.96
CA VAL A 48 9.52 3.84 -15.70
C VAL A 48 8.03 3.47 -15.73
N VAL A 49 7.74 2.21 -15.41
CA VAL A 49 6.38 1.74 -15.14
C VAL A 49 6.31 1.35 -13.67
N LEU A 50 5.43 2.00 -12.90
CA LEU A 50 5.22 1.67 -11.49
C LEU A 50 4.06 0.68 -11.38
N SER A 51 4.35 -0.52 -10.88
CA SER A 51 3.41 -1.62 -10.71
C SER A 51 3.49 -2.23 -9.31
N ALA A 52 3.69 -1.41 -8.28
CA ALA A 52 3.92 -1.83 -6.90
C ALA A 52 2.62 -2.03 -6.07
N GLY A 53 1.49 -2.21 -6.75
CA GLY A 53 0.16 -2.20 -6.12
C GLY A 53 -0.29 -0.80 -5.70
N VAL A 54 -1.49 -0.69 -5.12
CA VAL A 54 -2.14 0.59 -4.80
C VAL A 54 -1.28 1.42 -3.83
N PHE A 55 -0.97 0.87 -2.66
CA PHE A 55 -0.21 1.59 -1.63
C PHE A 55 1.27 1.73 -1.98
N GLY A 56 1.91 0.69 -2.53
CA GLY A 56 3.32 0.77 -2.91
C GLY A 56 3.57 1.81 -4.01
N THR A 57 2.67 1.91 -4.99
CA THR A 57 2.77 2.93 -6.04
C THR A 57 2.54 4.33 -5.47
N ALA A 58 1.53 4.50 -4.60
CA ALA A 58 1.28 5.78 -3.94
C ALA A 58 2.48 6.21 -3.07
N GLU A 59 3.05 5.30 -2.28
CA GLU A 59 4.23 5.55 -1.46
C GLU A 59 5.42 6.02 -2.31
N ILE A 60 5.76 5.28 -3.38
CA ILE A 60 6.86 5.67 -4.29
C ILE A 60 6.61 7.06 -4.87
N LEU A 61 5.38 7.37 -5.28
CA LEU A 61 5.03 8.68 -5.84
C LEU A 61 5.11 9.81 -4.80
N PHE A 62 4.65 9.60 -3.57
CA PHE A 62 4.80 10.58 -2.49
C PHE A 62 6.28 10.81 -2.13
N GLN A 63 7.08 9.75 -2.07
CA GLN A 63 8.52 9.87 -1.82
C GLN A 63 9.25 10.57 -2.98
N SER A 64 8.78 10.36 -4.21
CA SER A 64 9.28 11.06 -5.39
C SER A 64 8.85 12.54 -5.40
N GLN A 65 7.64 12.85 -4.94
CA GLN A 65 7.13 14.22 -4.79
C GLN A 65 7.99 15.04 -3.84
N LYS A 66 8.39 14.46 -2.70
CA LYS A 66 9.34 15.09 -1.76
C LYS A 66 10.69 15.44 -2.39
N ARG A 67 11.00 14.85 -3.55
CA ARG A 67 12.23 15.05 -4.33
C ARG A 67 11.99 15.82 -5.63
N GLY A 68 10.86 16.52 -5.73
CA GLY A 68 10.57 17.43 -6.84
C GLY A 68 9.80 16.80 -8.01
N LEU A 69 9.36 15.54 -7.91
CA LEU A 69 8.45 14.98 -8.90
C LEU A 69 7.09 15.67 -8.78
N ARG A 70 6.63 16.30 -9.87
CA ARG A 70 5.27 16.84 -9.92
C ARG A 70 4.29 15.67 -9.98
N VAL A 71 3.42 15.58 -8.99
CA VAL A 71 2.30 14.63 -8.92
C VAL A 71 1.00 15.41 -8.89
N ILE A 72 -0.11 14.75 -9.21
CA ILE A 72 -1.44 15.37 -9.14
C ILE A 72 -1.90 15.48 -7.68
N GLU A 73 -2.71 16.49 -7.37
CA GLU A 73 -3.24 16.69 -6.00
C GLU A 73 -4.10 15.53 -5.51
N ARG A 74 -4.72 14.77 -6.42
CA ARG A 74 -5.52 13.59 -6.10
C ARG A 74 -4.69 12.34 -5.76
N LEU A 75 -3.36 12.41 -5.73
CA LEU A 75 -2.55 11.27 -5.30
C LEU A 75 -2.90 10.91 -3.85
N GLY A 76 -3.26 9.64 -3.62
CA GLY A 76 -3.66 9.15 -2.30
C GLY A 76 -5.14 9.33 -1.96
N PHE A 77 -5.94 9.88 -2.87
CA PHE A 77 -7.40 9.97 -2.73
C PHE A 77 -8.09 8.80 -3.43
N ASP A 78 -9.39 8.61 -3.13
CA ASP A 78 -10.26 7.62 -3.76
C ASP A 78 -9.76 6.17 -3.64
N PHE A 79 -9.01 5.85 -2.57
CA PHE A 79 -8.65 4.47 -2.28
C PHE A 79 -9.91 3.65 -2.03
N GLY A 80 -10.16 2.71 -2.94
CA GLY A 80 -11.19 1.68 -2.78
C GLY A 80 -10.60 0.44 -2.13
N CYS A 81 -11.31 -0.10 -1.14
CA CYS A 81 -11.09 -1.46 -0.67
C CYS A 81 -12.43 -2.20 -0.60
N ASN A 82 -12.38 -3.51 -0.77
CA ASN A 82 -13.52 -4.35 -0.42
C ASN A 82 -13.50 -4.50 1.10
N GLY A 83 -14.29 -3.69 1.80
CA GLY A 83 -14.47 -3.84 3.24
C GLY A 83 -15.18 -5.17 3.52
N ASN A 84 -14.42 -6.15 4.01
CA ASN A 84 -15.00 -7.39 4.51
C ASN A 84 -15.11 -7.30 6.03
N ASN A 85 -16.32 -7.46 6.55
CA ASN A 85 -16.54 -7.50 7.99
C ASN A 85 -16.38 -8.94 8.45
N VAL A 86 -15.34 -9.23 9.24
CA VAL A 86 -15.13 -10.54 9.86
C VAL A 86 -15.23 -10.37 11.37
N ALA A 87 -16.12 -11.14 11.99
CA ALA A 87 -16.24 -11.22 13.44
C ALA A 87 -16.05 -12.69 13.85
N TYR A 88 -15.19 -12.92 14.84
CA TYR A 88 -14.97 -14.24 15.44
C TYR A 88 -14.88 -14.10 16.95
N LEU A 89 -15.59 -14.96 17.69
CA LEU A 89 -15.51 -15.06 19.15
C LEU A 89 -15.28 -16.53 19.52
N ALA A 90 -14.25 -16.79 20.30
CA ALA A 90 -13.94 -18.10 20.86
C ALA A 90 -13.75 -18.03 22.37
N GLY A 91 -14.13 -19.11 23.07
CA GLY A 91 -13.87 -19.25 24.51
C GLY A 91 -14.76 -18.41 25.44
N SER A 92 -15.78 -17.71 24.93
CA SER A 92 -16.72 -16.98 25.78
C SER A 92 -17.68 -17.93 26.49
N SER A 93 -17.70 -17.88 27.82
CA SER A 93 -18.73 -18.53 28.65
C SER A 93 -20.04 -17.74 28.71
N ALA A 94 -20.06 -16.49 28.24
CA ALA A 94 -21.25 -15.65 28.16
C ALA A 94 -22.00 -15.87 26.83
N PRO A 95 -23.36 -15.88 26.83
CA PRO A 95 -24.14 -15.98 25.61
C PRO A 95 -23.84 -14.82 24.67
N LEU A 96 -23.54 -15.15 23.42
CA LEU A 96 -23.21 -14.17 22.40
C LEU A 96 -24.49 -13.58 21.79
N ASN A 97 -24.75 -12.31 22.08
CA ASN A 97 -25.74 -11.50 21.35
C ASN A 97 -25.07 -10.85 20.12
N ALA A 98 -24.67 -11.67 19.14
CA ALA A 98 -24.21 -11.17 17.85
C ALA A 98 -25.37 -11.15 16.86
N TYR A 99 -25.50 -10.07 16.10
CA TYR A 99 -26.38 -10.00 14.94
C TYR A 99 -25.54 -9.65 13.71
N GLY A 100 -25.62 -10.51 12.69
CA GLY A 100 -25.07 -10.21 11.38
C GLY A 100 -26.09 -9.42 10.57
N LEU A 101 -25.68 -8.31 9.96
CA LEU A 101 -26.52 -7.59 9.02
C LEU A 101 -26.36 -8.21 7.62
N GLU A 102 -27.45 -8.70 7.05
CA GLU A 102 -27.48 -9.06 5.64
C GLU A 102 -27.28 -7.80 4.77
N ARG A 103 -26.76 -7.94 3.55
CA ARG A 103 -26.51 -6.81 2.63
C ARG A 103 -27.73 -5.89 2.47
N ASN A 104 -28.93 -6.47 2.41
CA ASN A 104 -30.20 -5.75 2.24
C ASN A 104 -30.65 -4.99 3.49
N GLN A 105 -30.10 -5.36 4.66
CA GLN A 105 -30.35 -4.72 5.94
C GLN A 105 -29.29 -3.66 6.22
N PHE A 106 -28.03 -3.90 5.83
CA PHE A 106 -26.94 -2.93 5.94
C PHE A 106 -27.22 -1.63 5.18
N SER A 107 -27.78 -1.72 3.97
CA SER A 107 -28.16 -0.54 3.17
C SER A 107 -29.26 0.31 3.82
N LYS A 108 -30.03 -0.25 4.75
CA LYS A 108 -31.09 0.43 5.51
C LYS A 108 -30.59 1.11 6.78
N VAL A 109 -29.37 0.78 7.22
CA VAL A 109 -28.73 1.49 8.35
C VAL A 109 -28.33 2.89 7.90
N PRO A 110 -28.67 3.96 8.62
CA PRO A 110 -28.21 5.31 8.31
C PRO A 110 -26.69 5.36 8.26
N PHE A 111 -26.13 6.16 7.35
CA PHE A 111 -24.68 6.16 7.09
C PHE A 111 -23.82 6.43 8.34
N GLN A 112 -24.28 7.33 9.21
CA GLN A 112 -23.64 7.69 10.48
C GLN A 112 -23.62 6.56 11.52
N ASP A 113 -24.55 5.60 11.40
CA ASP A 113 -24.71 4.47 12.33
C ASP A 113 -24.15 3.16 11.73
N ARG A 114 -23.65 3.22 10.48
CA ARG A 114 -22.99 2.07 9.89
C ARG A 114 -21.65 1.86 10.58
N PRO A 115 -21.27 0.61 10.90
CA PRO A 115 -19.90 0.29 11.26
C PRO A 115 -18.96 0.88 10.21
N GLY A 116 -18.15 1.86 10.63
CA GLY A 116 -17.17 2.49 9.77
C GLY A 116 -16.05 1.49 9.41
N PRO A 117 -15.30 1.73 8.33
CA PRO A 117 -14.07 1.00 8.10
C PRO A 117 -13.13 1.27 9.29
N SER A 118 -12.93 0.26 10.14
CA SER A 118 -11.94 0.35 11.21
C SER A 118 -10.58 -0.01 10.62
N ILE A 119 -9.68 0.97 10.53
CA ILE A 119 -8.28 0.71 10.21
C ILE A 119 -7.62 0.21 11.49
N SER A 120 -7.59 -1.10 11.64
CA SER A 120 -6.75 -1.76 12.62
C SER A 120 -5.40 -2.11 11.99
N SER A 121 -4.30 -1.99 12.74
CA SER A 121 -2.95 -2.32 12.27
C SER A 121 -2.93 -3.70 11.61
N SER A 122 -2.33 -3.80 10.43
CA SER A 122 -2.20 -5.07 9.70
C SER A 122 -0.76 -5.57 9.69
N TYR A 123 -0.59 -6.85 9.98
CA TYR A 123 0.65 -7.57 9.69
C TYR A 123 0.43 -8.34 8.39
N THR A 124 1.15 -7.97 7.33
CA THR A 124 1.00 -8.62 6.03
C THR A 124 1.98 -9.78 5.93
N SER A 125 1.47 -11.02 5.96
CA SER A 125 2.24 -12.23 5.63
C SER A 125 2.06 -12.59 4.15
N SER A 126 3.09 -13.15 3.51
CA SER A 126 3.09 -13.52 2.08
C SER A 126 2.12 -14.64 1.69
N LEU A 127 1.28 -15.11 2.63
CA LEU A 127 0.31 -16.18 2.46
C LEU A 127 -1.09 -15.73 1.98
N ARG A 128 -1.20 -14.51 1.42
CA ARG A 128 -2.43 -13.96 0.80
C ARG A 128 -3.63 -13.72 1.73
N PHE A 129 -3.41 -13.54 3.03
CA PHE A 129 -4.45 -13.06 3.93
C PHE A 129 -3.96 -11.85 4.72
N THR A 130 -4.87 -10.90 4.94
CA THR A 130 -4.66 -9.76 5.83
C THR A 130 -5.37 -10.08 7.14
N ILE A 131 -4.62 -10.21 8.25
CA ILE A 131 -5.21 -10.27 9.58
C ILE A 131 -5.39 -8.83 10.06
N GLN A 132 -6.62 -8.48 10.46
CA GLN A 132 -6.94 -7.21 11.13
C GLN A 132 -7.20 -7.51 12.62
N VAL A 133 -6.49 -6.81 13.51
CA VAL A 133 -6.63 -6.99 14.97
C VAL A 133 -6.99 -5.65 15.60
N SER A 134 -8.18 -5.53 16.17
CA SER A 134 -8.55 -4.41 17.05
C SER A 134 -8.51 -4.89 18.50
N SER A 135 -7.55 -4.41 19.29
CA SER A 135 -7.54 -4.62 20.74
C SER A 135 -8.18 -3.41 21.43
N SER A 136 -9.33 -3.60 22.07
CA SER A 136 -9.71 -2.77 23.22
C SER A 136 -9.03 -3.37 24.44
N ASP A 137 -8.11 -2.63 25.07
CA ASP A 137 -7.37 -3.05 26.27
C ASP A 137 -8.30 -3.69 27.30
N LEU A 138 -8.21 -5.02 27.40
CA LEU A 138 -8.63 -5.81 28.55
C LEU A 138 -7.60 -6.92 28.65
N SER A 139 -6.73 -6.77 29.65
CA SER A 139 -5.64 -7.66 30.05
C SER A 139 -5.86 -9.12 29.67
N GLY A 140 -5.05 -9.63 28.75
CA GLY A 140 -4.99 -11.05 28.40
C GLY A 140 -4.04 -11.29 27.25
N ASP A 141 -2.86 -11.86 27.55
CA ASP A 141 -1.85 -12.24 26.57
C ASP A 141 -2.45 -13.11 25.46
N MET A 142 -2.26 -12.71 24.20
CA MET A 142 -2.65 -13.51 23.04
C MET A 142 -1.41 -14.16 22.42
N LEU A 143 -1.29 -15.48 22.61
CA LEU A 143 -0.37 -16.35 21.88
C LEU A 143 -0.88 -16.55 20.45
N MET A 144 0.01 -16.38 19.48
CA MET A 144 -0.23 -16.63 18.05
C MET A 144 0.34 -18.01 17.68
N PHE A 145 -0.42 -18.81 16.92
CA PHE A 145 0.11 -19.88 16.07
C PHE A 145 0.03 -19.43 14.62
#